data_AF-A0A8T5QG32-F1
#
_entry.id   AF-A0A8T5QG32-F1
#
_cell.length_a   1.000
_cell.length_b   1.000
_cell.length_c   1.000
_cell.angle_alpha   90.00
_cell.angle_beta   90.00
_cell.angle_gamma   90.00
#
_symmetry.space_group_name_H-M   'P 1'
#
loop_
_entity.id
_entity.type
_entity.pdbx_description
1 polymer ?
#
loop_
_entity_poly.entity_id
_entity_poly.type
_entity_poly.pdbx_seq_one_letter_code
_entity_poly.pdbx_strand_id
1 'polypeptide(L)'
;MSLFAKGKIILVDEIDGVSGTKDRGGIPELVRVIEETKFPIVMTANDPFGKKFSALRKKAGMVEFEPLQYNHVFDIINPISSDEKIKAESDILKSIARRAGGDARAAINDLQMLSARGEIKKEDIDVLSDRERTEEIATALTKIFKTTDPLVAKYSFDTVSEDLKQCLLWVDENLPKEYEKPADLARAYDYVSKADIMNRRIMRWQHWRFLVYVNDYLSAGVAVSKDEKYRKIVDYEQTQRLLKIFIANRKYQKRLAICEKIADQTHSSKKEVLKNTYPYIKSIFKKGKDKEMMSGIADKLELGDEEVEYLKR
;
A
#
# COMPACT_ATOMS: atom_id res chain seq x y z
N MET A 1 -47.68 8.94 9.56
CA MET A 1 -46.95 7.95 10.39
C MET A 1 -47.79 6.68 10.42
N SER A 2 -47.23 5.52 10.06
CA SER A 2 -47.94 4.24 10.13
C SER A 2 -48.14 3.85 11.60
N LEU A 3 -49.37 3.49 11.99
CA LEU A 3 -49.74 3.07 13.35
C LEU A 3 -49.12 1.72 13.79
N PHE A 4 -48.48 0.99 12.87
CA PHE A 4 -47.77 -0.26 13.15
C PHE A 4 -46.30 -0.06 12.82
N ALA A 5 -45.51 0.27 13.84
CA ALA A 5 -44.08 0.48 13.74
C ALA A 5 -43.33 -0.83 13.48
N LYS A 6 -43.34 -1.33 12.24
CA LYS A 6 -42.20 -2.13 11.76
C LYS A 6 -41.07 -1.13 11.54
N GLY A 7 -40.12 -1.09 12.48
CA GLY A 7 -38.89 -0.30 12.32
C GLY A 7 -38.23 -0.64 10.99
N LYS A 8 -37.75 0.37 10.27
CA LYS A 8 -36.97 0.16 9.04
C LYS A 8 -35.49 0.24 9.39
N ILE A 9 -34.69 -0.63 8.81
CA ILE A 9 -33.22 -0.58 8.85
C ILE A 9 -32.77 -0.36 7.41
N ILE A 10 -31.80 0.53 7.20
CA ILE A 10 -31.17 0.76 5.90
C ILE A 10 -29.83 0.05 5.91
N LEU A 11 -29.61 -0.90 5.00
CA LEU A 11 -28.32 -1.51 4.77
C LEU A 11 -27.68 -0.86 3.54
N VAL A 12 -26.47 -0.32 3.72
CA VAL A 12 -25.62 0.16 2.63
C VAL A 12 -24.43 -0.78 2.54
N ASP A 13 -24.48 -1.68 1.55
CA ASP A 13 -23.44 -2.66 1.33
C ASP A 13 -22.27 -2.05 0.53
N GLU A 14 -21.05 -2.52 0.77
CA GLU A 14 -19.84 -2.19 0.02
C GLU A 14 -19.60 -0.67 -0.17
N ILE A 15 -19.56 0.10 0.92
CA ILE A 15 -19.29 1.55 0.84
C ILE A 15 -17.93 1.90 0.20
N ASP A 16 -17.03 0.91 0.15
CA ASP A 16 -15.74 0.96 -0.53
C ASP A 16 -15.85 1.08 -2.05
N GLY A 17 -16.92 0.53 -2.62
CA GLY A 17 -17.24 0.61 -4.04
C GLY A 17 -17.55 2.04 -4.50
N VAL A 18 -18.04 2.91 -3.61
CA VAL A 18 -18.32 4.33 -3.87
C VAL A 18 -17.00 5.03 -4.20
N SER A 19 -16.68 5.11 -5.49
CA SER A 19 -15.39 5.58 -6.00
C SER A 19 -15.50 6.09 -7.44
N GLY A 20 -14.60 7.00 -7.81
CA GLY A 20 -14.55 7.55 -9.17
C GLY A 20 -15.44 8.78 -9.40
N THR A 21 -15.55 9.19 -10.67
CA THR A 21 -16.27 10.40 -11.10
C THR A 21 -17.79 10.25 -11.07
N LYS A 22 -18.31 9.03 -11.18
CA LYS A 22 -19.75 8.75 -11.17
C LYS A 22 -20.37 8.92 -9.79
N ASP A 23 -19.67 8.52 -8.74
CA ASP A 23 -20.14 8.61 -7.35
C ASP A 23 -19.54 9.79 -6.59
N ARG A 24 -19.11 10.83 -7.32
CA ARG A 24 -18.48 12.02 -6.75
C ARG A 24 -19.49 12.73 -5.85
N GLY A 25 -19.24 12.68 -4.54
CA GLY A 25 -20.13 13.26 -3.53
C GLY A 25 -21.01 12.26 -2.78
N GLY A 26 -20.96 10.96 -3.12
CA GLY A 26 -21.75 9.93 -2.44
C GLY A 26 -21.47 9.82 -0.95
N ILE A 27 -20.19 9.82 -0.55
CA ILE A 27 -19.80 9.76 0.88
C ILE A 27 -20.24 11.03 1.65
N PRO A 28 -19.97 12.26 1.18
CA PRO A 28 -20.53 13.47 1.80
C PRO A 28 -22.06 13.48 1.93
N GLU A 29 -22.78 12.96 0.94
CA GLU A 29 -24.25 12.91 1.00
C GLU A 29 -24.74 11.86 2.00
N LEU A 30 -24.12 10.68 2.02
CA LEU A 30 -24.41 9.65 3.03
C LEU A 30 -24.19 10.20 4.45
N VAL A 31 -23.15 11.01 4.66
CA VAL A 31 -22.87 11.68 5.93
C VAL A 31 -23.99 12.65 6.35
N ARG A 32 -24.69 13.28 5.40
CA ARG A 32 -25.86 14.14 5.66
C ARG A 32 -27.10 13.30 5.96
N VAL A 33 -27.33 12.25 5.18
CA VAL A 33 -28.44 11.31 5.39
C VAL A 33 -28.37 10.69 6.79
N ILE A 34 -27.17 10.35 7.28
CA ILE A 34 -26.96 9.84 8.64
C ILE A 34 -27.38 10.84 9.72
N GLU A 35 -27.27 12.16 9.48
CA GLU A 35 -27.70 13.19 10.45
C GLU A 35 -29.21 13.42 10.46
N GLU A 36 -29.87 13.27 9.31
CA GLU A 36 -31.29 13.58 9.16
C GLU A 36 -32.21 12.36 9.29
N THR A 37 -31.67 11.15 9.10
CA THR A 37 -32.44 9.91 9.10
C THR A 37 -33.06 9.60 10.46
N LYS A 38 -34.30 9.11 10.42
CA LYS A 38 -35.01 8.55 11.59
C LYS A 38 -34.84 7.03 11.69
N PHE A 39 -34.16 6.42 10.73
CA PHE A 39 -33.97 4.98 10.63
C PHE A 39 -32.49 4.62 10.83
N PRO A 40 -32.18 3.54 11.59
CA PRO A 40 -30.82 3.04 11.73
C PRO A 40 -30.22 2.64 10.37
N ILE A 41 -28.97 3.03 10.16
CA ILE A 41 -28.19 2.70 8.97
C ILE A 41 -27.06 1.75 9.38
N VAL A 42 -26.99 0.60 8.72
CA VAL A 42 -25.88 -0.36 8.79
C VAL A 42 -25.08 -0.22 7.51
N MET A 43 -23.77 -0.07 7.64
CA MET A 43 -22.85 0.05 6.51
C MET A 43 -21.83 -1.06 6.58
N THR A 44 -21.48 -1.68 5.44
CA THR A 44 -20.40 -2.66 5.35
C THR A 44 -19.24 -2.09 4.54
N ALA A 45 -18.02 -2.42 4.97
CA ALA A 45 -16.77 -2.01 4.33
C ALA A 45 -15.73 -3.12 4.53
N ASN A 46 -14.88 -3.34 3.53
CA ASN A 46 -13.71 -4.21 3.64
C ASN A 46 -12.52 -3.45 4.26
N ASP A 47 -12.29 -2.19 3.86
CA ASP A 47 -11.28 -1.30 4.48
C ASP A 47 -11.91 0.04 4.91
N PRO A 48 -12.39 0.13 6.16
CA PRO A 48 -13.00 1.34 6.67
C PRO A 48 -11.97 2.44 6.98
N PHE A 49 -10.65 2.18 6.96
CA PHE A 49 -9.62 3.12 7.42
C PHE A 49 -9.16 4.12 6.37
N GLY A 50 -9.54 3.90 5.10
CA GLY A 50 -9.29 4.84 4.00
C GLY A 50 -9.65 6.30 4.35
N LYS A 51 -8.87 7.26 3.84
CA LYS A 51 -9.04 8.69 4.14
C LYS A 51 -10.45 9.21 3.80
N LYS A 52 -11.08 8.66 2.76
CA LYS A 52 -12.45 9.01 2.33
C LYS A 52 -13.51 8.76 3.40
N PHE A 53 -13.30 7.80 4.29
CA PHE A 53 -14.27 7.40 5.32
C PHE A 53 -14.09 8.10 6.66
N SER A 54 -13.10 8.98 6.80
CA SER A 54 -12.83 9.68 8.06
C SER A 54 -14.06 10.40 8.63
N ALA A 55 -14.90 10.98 7.76
CA ALA A 55 -16.15 11.63 8.16
C ALA A 55 -17.23 10.64 8.63
N LEU A 56 -17.35 9.47 7.97
CA LEU A 56 -18.30 8.41 8.34
C LEU A 56 -17.90 7.74 9.66
N ARG A 57 -16.61 7.41 9.84
CA ARG A 57 -16.09 6.80 11.07
C ARG A 57 -16.35 7.63 12.32
N LYS A 58 -16.42 8.96 12.19
CA LYS A 58 -16.74 9.86 13.31
C LYS A 58 -18.22 9.80 13.73
N LYS A 59 -19.11 9.32 12.87
CA LYS A 59 -20.57 9.29 13.08
C LYS A 59 -21.14 7.88 13.26
N ALA A 60 -20.39 6.85 12.94
CA ALA A 60 -20.82 5.45 13.02
C ALA A 60 -20.07 4.70 14.14
N GLY A 61 -20.77 3.78 14.80
CA GLY A 61 -20.13 2.77 15.64
C GLY A 61 -19.46 1.71 14.76
N MET A 62 -18.20 1.40 15.05
CA MET A 62 -17.45 0.37 14.32
C MET A 62 -17.69 -1.00 14.96
N VAL A 63 -18.09 -1.97 14.16
CA VAL A 63 -18.15 -3.38 14.54
C VAL A 63 -17.23 -4.13 13.60
N GLU A 64 -16.13 -4.66 14.13
CA GLU A 64 -15.13 -5.40 13.36
C GLU A 64 -15.52 -6.87 13.26
N PHE A 65 -15.43 -7.42 12.05
CA PHE A 65 -15.66 -8.83 11.77
C PHE A 65 -14.31 -9.47 11.47
N GLU A 66 -13.83 -10.31 12.38
CA GLU A 66 -12.62 -11.08 12.17
C GLU A 66 -12.87 -12.28 11.23
N PRO A 67 -11.87 -12.72 10.46
CA PRO A 67 -11.97 -13.96 9.69
C PRO A 67 -12.33 -15.15 10.58
N LEU A 68 -13.20 -16.02 10.08
CA LEU A 68 -13.63 -17.19 10.86
C LEU A 68 -12.45 -18.15 11.09
N GLN A 69 -12.37 -18.70 12.30
CA GLN A 69 -11.47 -19.82 12.56
C GLN A 69 -11.90 -21.05 11.73
N TYR A 70 -10.94 -21.88 11.32
CA TYR A 70 -11.20 -23.03 10.47
C TYR A 70 -12.23 -24.01 11.06
N ASN A 71 -12.31 -24.14 12.39
CA ASN A 71 -13.31 -24.97 13.06
C ASN A 71 -14.73 -24.42 12.84
N HIS A 72 -14.93 -23.11 12.97
CA HIS A 72 -16.24 -22.49 12.73
C HIS A 72 -16.67 -22.63 11.26
N VAL A 73 -15.73 -22.55 10.32
CA VAL A 73 -16.03 -22.80 8.90
C VAL A 73 -16.43 -24.26 8.68
N PHE A 74 -15.73 -25.21 9.31
CA PHE A 74 -16.09 -26.62 9.29
C PHE A 74 -17.50 -26.87 9.85
N ASP A 75 -17.85 -26.22 10.97
CA ASP A 75 -19.16 -26.33 11.62
C ASP A 75 -20.30 -25.78 10.74
N ILE A 76 -19.99 -24.88 9.78
CA ILE A 76 -20.94 -24.39 8.78
C ILE A 76 -21.11 -25.39 7.63
N ILE A 77 -20.02 -25.91 7.06
CA ILE A 77 -20.09 -26.76 5.85
C ILE A 77 -20.47 -28.22 6.15
N ASN A 78 -20.18 -28.73 7.35
CA ASN A 78 -20.48 -30.10 7.76
C ASN A 78 -21.99 -30.43 7.78
N PRO A 79 -22.87 -29.59 8.39
CA PRO A 79 -24.31 -29.80 8.29
C PRO A 79 -24.81 -29.65 6.85
N ILE A 80 -24.32 -28.66 6.10
CA ILE A 80 -24.69 -28.46 4.68
C ILE A 80 -24.37 -29.73 3.86
N SER A 81 -23.19 -30.32 4.04
CA SER A 81 -22.82 -31.57 3.36
C SER A 81 -23.77 -32.72 3.69
N SER A 82 -24.25 -32.78 4.93
CA SER A 82 -25.16 -33.83 5.39
C SER A 82 -26.56 -33.64 4.83
N ASP A 83 -27.07 -32.40 4.85
CA ASP A 83 -28.40 -32.02 4.38
C ASP A 83 -28.53 -32.19 2.85
N GLU A 84 -27.47 -31.83 2.11
CA GLU A 84 -27.38 -31.99 0.65
C GLU A 84 -26.96 -33.42 0.23
N LYS A 85 -26.82 -34.35 1.18
CA LYS A 85 -26.43 -35.76 0.95
C LYS A 85 -25.12 -35.93 0.18
N ILE A 86 -24.19 -35.00 0.38
CA ILE A 86 -22.86 -35.03 -0.22
C ILE A 86 -22.00 -36.03 0.58
N LYS A 87 -21.44 -37.03 -0.11
CA LYS A 87 -20.53 -37.99 0.51
C LYS A 87 -19.13 -37.39 0.57
N ALA A 88 -18.75 -36.88 1.74
CA ALA A 88 -17.41 -36.34 2.00
C ALA A 88 -16.91 -36.81 3.37
N GLU A 89 -15.63 -37.21 3.44
CA GLU A 89 -14.98 -37.52 4.71
C GLU A 89 -14.73 -36.24 5.53
N SER A 90 -14.76 -36.35 6.86
CA SER A 90 -14.55 -35.20 7.75
C SER A 90 -13.21 -34.49 7.50
N ASP A 91 -12.16 -35.23 7.16
CA ASP A 91 -10.83 -34.66 6.90
C ASP A 91 -10.79 -33.87 5.58
N ILE A 92 -11.64 -34.21 4.62
CA ILE A 92 -11.81 -33.46 3.37
C ILE A 92 -12.51 -32.13 3.68
N LEU A 93 -13.60 -32.16 4.44
CA LEU A 93 -14.31 -30.94 4.87
C LEU A 93 -13.40 -30.02 5.69
N LYS A 94 -12.58 -30.56 6.60
CA LYS A 94 -11.57 -29.77 7.33
C LYS A 94 -10.53 -29.16 6.40
N SER A 95 -10.16 -29.85 5.32
CA SER A 95 -9.21 -29.34 4.33
C SER A 95 -9.82 -28.18 3.53
N ILE A 96 -11.09 -28.29 3.12
CA ILE A 96 -11.85 -27.20 2.48
C ILE A 96 -11.94 -26.00 3.43
N ALA A 97 -12.30 -26.23 4.69
CA ALA A 97 -12.41 -25.17 5.70
C ALA A 97 -11.07 -24.44 5.94
N ARG A 98 -9.94 -25.14 5.91
CA ARG A 98 -8.60 -24.54 6.00
C ARG A 98 -8.27 -23.69 4.77
N ARG A 99 -8.55 -24.20 3.55
CA ARG A 99 -8.27 -23.51 2.30
C ARG A 99 -9.14 -22.27 2.07
N ALA A 100 -10.35 -22.27 2.63
CA ALA A 100 -11.26 -21.13 2.56
C ALA A 100 -10.74 -19.88 3.30
N GLY A 101 -9.72 -20.01 4.16
CA GLY A 101 -9.03 -18.87 4.76
C GLY A 101 -9.90 -18.01 5.68
N GLY A 102 -10.96 -18.59 6.25
CA GLY A 102 -11.91 -17.88 7.11
C GLY A 102 -13.09 -17.22 6.39
N ASP A 103 -13.23 -17.42 5.08
CA ASP A 103 -14.43 -17.03 4.31
C ASP A 103 -15.42 -18.21 4.21
N ALA A 104 -16.60 -18.08 4.84
CA ALA A 104 -17.63 -19.12 4.77
C ALA A 104 -18.26 -19.26 3.38
N ARG A 105 -18.44 -18.15 2.64
CA ARG A 105 -19.00 -18.17 1.28
C ARG A 105 -18.06 -18.91 0.34
N ALA A 106 -16.76 -18.66 0.48
CA ALA A 106 -15.71 -19.39 -0.21
C ALA A 106 -15.81 -20.89 0.02
N ALA A 107 -15.87 -21.31 1.29
CA ALA A 107 -15.96 -22.72 1.66
C ALA A 107 -17.21 -23.42 1.09
N ILE A 108 -18.36 -22.74 1.11
CA ILE A 108 -19.61 -23.27 0.55
C ILE A 108 -19.50 -23.42 -0.97
N ASN A 109 -18.93 -22.43 -1.68
CA ASN A 109 -18.72 -22.52 -3.12
C ASN A 109 -17.74 -23.65 -3.50
N ASP A 110 -16.68 -23.83 -2.72
CA ASP A 110 -15.70 -24.90 -2.93
C ASP A 110 -16.35 -26.28 -2.68
N LEU A 111 -17.16 -26.41 -1.62
CA LEU A 111 -17.97 -27.60 -1.37
C LEU A 111 -18.90 -27.90 -2.54
N GLN A 112 -19.62 -26.89 -3.04
CA GLN A 112 -20.54 -27.04 -4.17
C GLN A 112 -19.82 -27.44 -5.46
N MET A 113 -18.65 -26.85 -5.73
CA MET A 113 -17.85 -27.19 -6.90
C MET A 113 -17.39 -28.65 -6.86
N LEU A 114 -16.91 -29.10 -5.70
CA LEU A 114 -16.45 -30.47 -5.51
C LEU A 114 -17.59 -31.49 -5.48
N SER A 115 -18.75 -31.11 -4.95
CA SER A 115 -19.91 -31.98 -4.86
C SER A 115 -20.63 -32.19 -6.20
N ALA A 116 -20.20 -31.54 -7.29
CA ALA A 116 -20.80 -31.70 -8.62
C ALA A 116 -20.83 -33.16 -9.12
N ARG A 117 -19.97 -34.03 -8.58
CA ARG A 117 -19.94 -35.48 -8.89
C ARG A 117 -20.56 -36.37 -7.81
N GLY A 118 -21.15 -35.79 -6.76
CA GLY A 118 -21.87 -36.47 -5.66
C GLY A 118 -21.01 -37.08 -4.55
N GLU A 119 -19.80 -37.52 -4.86
CA GLU A 119 -18.80 -37.97 -3.88
C GLU A 119 -17.54 -37.12 -4.01
N ILE A 120 -17.02 -36.63 -2.89
CA ILE A 120 -15.80 -35.83 -2.85
C ILE A 120 -14.67 -36.74 -2.38
N LYS A 121 -13.67 -36.94 -3.25
CA LYS A 121 -12.45 -37.69 -2.91
C LYS A 121 -11.31 -36.73 -2.63
N LYS A 122 -10.27 -37.26 -1.97
CA LYS A 122 -9.06 -36.47 -1.66
C LYS A 122 -8.37 -35.92 -2.91
N GLU A 123 -8.42 -36.67 -4.01
CA GLU A 123 -7.89 -36.29 -5.33
C GLU A 123 -8.63 -35.07 -5.92
N ASP A 124 -9.92 -34.89 -5.63
CA ASP A 124 -10.68 -33.75 -6.12
C ASP A 124 -10.27 -32.45 -5.42
N ILE A 125 -9.71 -32.54 -4.20
CA ILE A 125 -9.15 -31.37 -3.49
C ILE A 125 -7.92 -30.83 -4.22
N ASP A 126 -7.16 -31.67 -4.94
CA ASP A 126 -6.00 -31.19 -5.70
C ASP A 126 -6.41 -30.33 -6.92
N VAL A 127 -7.68 -30.41 -7.35
CA VAL A 127 -8.27 -29.54 -8.38
C VAL A 127 -8.55 -28.14 -7.84
N LEU A 128 -8.81 -28.01 -6.54
CA LEU A 128 -8.87 -26.70 -5.91
C LEU A 128 -7.45 -26.14 -5.88
N SER A 129 -7.15 -25.19 -6.76
CA SER A 129 -5.97 -24.35 -6.57
C SER A 129 -6.04 -23.75 -5.17
N ASP A 130 -4.93 -23.77 -4.42
CA ASP A 130 -4.86 -22.94 -3.22
C ASP A 130 -5.26 -21.52 -3.63
N ARG A 131 -6.26 -20.97 -2.95
CA ARG A 131 -6.68 -19.59 -3.20
C ARG A 131 -5.45 -18.75 -2.93
N GLU A 132 -4.95 -18.06 -3.96
CA GLU A 132 -3.84 -17.14 -3.84
C GLU A 132 -4.26 -16.03 -2.87
N ARG A 133 -3.96 -16.25 -1.60
CA ARG A 133 -4.11 -15.22 -0.59
C ARG A 133 -3.04 -14.19 -0.89
N THR A 134 -3.45 -12.94 -1.01
CA THR A 134 -2.50 -11.85 -1.06
C THR A 134 -1.63 -11.92 0.19
N GLU A 135 -0.36 -12.26 0.01
CA GLU A 135 0.60 -12.29 1.11
C GLU A 135 1.08 -10.86 1.39
N GLU A 136 1.34 -10.57 2.65
CA GLU A 136 2.03 -9.32 3.00
C GLU A 136 3.42 -9.31 2.37
N ILE A 137 3.82 -8.16 1.83
CA ILE A 137 5.14 -7.99 1.21
C ILE A 137 6.30 -8.38 2.13
N ALA A 138 6.14 -8.20 3.45
CA ALA A 138 7.13 -8.62 4.43
C ALA A 138 7.39 -10.14 4.38
N THR A 139 6.34 -10.95 4.20
CA THR A 139 6.45 -12.42 4.07
C THR A 139 7.20 -12.81 2.80
N ALA A 140 6.92 -12.14 1.68
CA ALA A 140 7.63 -12.34 0.42
C ALA A 140 9.12 -11.97 0.54
N LEU A 141 9.43 -10.84 1.19
CA LEU A 141 10.81 -10.43 1.47
C LEU A 141 11.52 -11.45 2.36
N THR A 142 10.86 -12.00 3.38
CA THR A 142 11.45 -13.06 4.21
C THR A 142 11.83 -14.25 3.34
N LYS A 143 10.94 -14.71 2.45
CA LYS A 143 11.24 -15.83 1.54
C LYS A 143 12.48 -15.55 0.69
N ILE A 144 12.54 -14.39 0.05
CA ILE A 144 13.65 -13.97 -0.83
C ILE A 144 14.97 -13.83 -0.06
N PHE A 145 14.94 -13.13 1.07
CA PHE A 145 16.14 -12.83 1.84
C PHE A 145 16.67 -14.03 2.63
N LYS A 146 15.82 -14.99 3.01
CA LYS A 146 16.23 -16.19 3.78
C LYS A 146 16.54 -17.40 2.92
N THR A 147 16.04 -17.47 1.69
CA THR A 147 16.33 -18.59 0.79
C THR A 147 17.62 -18.38 0.02
N THR A 148 18.32 -19.48 -0.31
CA THR A 148 19.40 -19.53 -1.30
C THR A 148 18.96 -20.24 -2.57
N ASP A 149 17.76 -20.84 -2.55
CA ASP A 149 17.19 -21.54 -3.70
C ASP A 149 16.45 -20.55 -4.61
N PRO A 150 16.89 -20.38 -5.87
CA PRO A 150 16.25 -19.46 -6.81
C PRO A 150 14.80 -19.82 -7.12
N LEU A 151 14.44 -21.12 -7.11
CA LEU A 151 13.08 -21.55 -7.45
C LEU A 151 12.06 -21.13 -6.38
N VAL A 152 12.48 -21.13 -5.11
CA VAL A 152 11.65 -20.67 -3.99
C VAL A 152 11.46 -19.16 -4.06
N ALA A 153 12.52 -18.41 -4.38
CA ALA A 153 12.44 -16.96 -4.46
C ALA A 153 11.61 -16.47 -5.65
N LYS A 154 11.73 -17.14 -6.81
CA LYS A 154 11.21 -16.66 -8.10
C LYS A 154 9.76 -16.19 -8.07
N TYR A 155 8.88 -16.97 -7.44
CA TYR A 155 7.43 -16.69 -7.41
C TYR A 155 7.00 -15.91 -6.16
N SER A 156 7.94 -15.43 -5.34
CA SER A 156 7.61 -14.80 -4.05
C SER A 156 6.85 -13.48 -4.19
N PHE A 157 6.97 -12.78 -5.33
CA PHE A 157 6.22 -11.54 -5.58
C PHE A 157 4.91 -11.73 -6.34
N ASP A 158 4.63 -12.94 -6.84
CA ASP A 158 3.43 -13.17 -7.67
C ASP A 158 2.14 -13.14 -6.83
N THR A 159 2.26 -13.44 -5.54
CA THR A 159 1.15 -13.45 -4.56
C THR A 159 1.03 -12.14 -3.77
N VAL A 160 1.82 -11.11 -4.09
CA VAL A 160 1.85 -9.84 -3.35
C VAL A 160 0.99 -8.79 -4.06
N SER A 161 0.28 -7.93 -3.32
CA SER A 161 -0.59 -6.89 -3.91
C SER A 161 0.17 -5.73 -4.57
N GLU A 162 1.37 -5.48 -4.08
CA GLU A 162 2.22 -4.37 -4.45
C GLU A 162 2.78 -4.55 -5.87
N ASP A 163 2.92 -3.42 -6.59
CA ASP A 163 3.55 -3.47 -7.90
C ASP A 163 5.06 -3.75 -7.80
N LEU A 164 5.66 -4.29 -8.86
CA LEU A 164 7.10 -4.61 -8.85
C LEU A 164 8.01 -3.38 -8.63
N LYS A 165 7.51 -2.16 -8.85
CA LYS A 165 8.29 -0.94 -8.57
C LYS A 165 8.30 -0.65 -7.06
N GLN A 166 7.19 -0.86 -6.38
CA GLN A 166 7.08 -0.82 -4.94
C GLN A 166 7.92 -1.93 -4.34
N CYS A 167 7.82 -3.17 -4.85
CA CYS A 167 8.68 -4.28 -4.43
C CYS A 167 10.17 -3.93 -4.56
N LEU A 168 10.59 -3.28 -5.64
CA LEU A 168 11.97 -2.79 -5.81
C LEU A 168 12.39 -1.85 -4.67
N LEU A 169 11.54 -0.89 -4.30
CA LEU A 169 11.82 0.05 -3.21
C LEU A 169 11.88 -0.63 -1.84
N TRP A 170 11.04 -1.63 -1.63
CA TRP A 170 11.07 -2.45 -0.42
C TRP A 170 12.35 -3.28 -0.34
N VAL A 171 12.78 -3.88 -1.46
CA VAL A 171 14.07 -4.59 -1.52
C VAL A 171 15.22 -3.62 -1.24
N ASP A 172 15.29 -2.47 -1.93
CA ASP A 172 16.36 -1.46 -1.77
C ASP A 172 16.55 -1.00 -0.31
N GLU A 173 15.45 -0.72 0.40
CA GLU A 173 15.47 -0.24 1.78
C GLU A 173 15.91 -1.32 2.78
N ASN A 174 15.51 -2.58 2.55
CA ASN A 174 15.70 -3.65 3.53
C ASN A 174 16.93 -4.52 3.26
N LEU A 175 17.47 -4.51 2.04
CA LEU A 175 18.69 -5.23 1.67
C LEU A 175 19.88 -4.98 2.63
N PRO A 176 20.24 -3.72 3.00
CA PRO A 176 21.36 -3.46 3.89
C PRO A 176 21.06 -3.78 5.35
N LYS A 177 19.78 -3.97 5.72
CA LYS A 177 19.39 -4.40 7.08
C LYS A 177 19.65 -5.89 7.28
N GLU A 178 19.60 -6.65 6.19
CA GLU A 178 19.72 -8.10 6.14
C GLU A 178 21.13 -8.58 5.76
N TYR A 179 21.71 -8.08 4.67
CA TYR A 179 22.97 -8.58 4.12
C TYR A 179 24.14 -7.82 4.74
N GLU A 180 24.88 -8.48 5.63
CA GLU A 180 25.98 -7.86 6.38
C GLU A 180 27.31 -7.90 5.61
N LYS A 181 27.52 -8.91 4.76
CA LYS A 181 28.76 -9.02 3.97
C LYS A 181 28.76 -8.00 2.84
N PRO A 182 29.78 -7.13 2.74
CA PRO A 182 29.85 -6.13 1.67
C PRO A 182 29.84 -6.74 0.26
N ALA A 183 30.43 -7.93 0.09
CA ALA A 183 30.46 -8.63 -1.20
C ALA A 183 29.06 -9.09 -1.63
N ASP A 184 28.29 -9.72 -0.73
CA ASP A 184 26.91 -10.16 -0.98
C ASP A 184 26.01 -8.97 -1.27
N LEU A 185 26.15 -7.90 -0.49
CA LEU A 185 25.40 -6.67 -0.65
C LEU A 185 25.68 -6.01 -2.01
N ALA A 186 26.95 -5.96 -2.45
CA ALA A 186 27.32 -5.43 -3.75
C ALA A 186 26.71 -6.25 -4.90
N ARG A 187 26.75 -7.59 -4.83
CA ARG A 187 26.13 -8.47 -5.83
C ARG A 187 24.61 -8.27 -5.88
N ALA A 188 23.96 -8.17 -4.72
CA ALA A 188 22.52 -7.97 -4.66
C ALA A 188 22.10 -6.61 -5.23
N TYR A 189 22.83 -5.53 -4.92
CA TYR A 189 22.57 -4.22 -5.52
C TYR A 189 22.82 -4.19 -7.04
N ASP A 190 23.73 -4.99 -7.57
CA ASP A 190 23.90 -5.13 -9.03
C ASP A 190 22.62 -5.69 -9.69
N TYR A 191 21.96 -6.67 -9.07
CA TYR A 191 20.65 -7.17 -9.55
C TYR A 191 19.54 -6.14 -9.40
N VAL A 192 19.45 -5.44 -8.26
CA VAL A 192 18.47 -4.36 -8.07
C VAL A 192 18.66 -3.25 -9.11
N SER A 193 19.92 -2.90 -9.42
CA SER A 193 20.27 -1.95 -10.48
C SER A 193 19.80 -2.41 -11.87
N LYS A 194 20.00 -3.69 -12.21
CA LYS A 194 19.48 -4.28 -13.46
C LYS A 194 17.96 -4.24 -13.53
N ALA A 195 17.27 -4.46 -12.41
CA ALA A 195 15.81 -4.32 -12.34
C ALA A 195 15.36 -2.87 -12.62
N ASP A 196 16.03 -1.86 -12.08
CA ASP A 196 15.74 -0.44 -12.38
C ASP A 196 15.95 -0.11 -13.88
N ILE A 197 17.00 -0.64 -14.50
CA ILE A 197 17.26 -0.48 -15.93
C ILE A 197 16.10 -1.06 -16.76
N MET A 198 15.61 -2.25 -16.39
CA MET A 198 14.46 -2.86 -17.06
C MET A 198 13.19 -2.05 -16.87
N ASN A 199 12.92 -1.57 -15.64
CA ASN A 199 11.81 -0.66 -15.36
C ASN A 199 11.87 0.61 -16.23
N ARG A 200 13.06 1.22 -16.39
CA ARG A 200 13.25 2.37 -17.27
C ARG A 200 12.95 2.04 -18.74
N ARG A 201 13.37 0.86 -19.22
CA ARG A 201 13.06 0.40 -20.59
C ARG A 201 11.56 0.18 -20.78
N ILE A 202 10.87 -0.42 -19.81
CA ILE A 202 9.41 -0.58 -19.83
C ILE A 202 8.74 0.78 -19.98
N MET A 203 9.11 1.77 -19.16
CA MET A 203 8.50 3.11 -19.23
C MET A 203 8.74 3.79 -20.59
N ARG A 204 9.93 3.61 -21.18
CA ARG A 204 10.29 4.24 -22.47
C ARG A 204 9.66 3.56 -23.68
N TRP A 205 9.65 2.23 -23.71
CA TRP A 205 9.25 1.46 -24.90
C TRP A 205 7.86 0.82 -24.78
N GLN A 206 7.24 0.90 -23.59
CA GLN A 206 5.95 0.25 -23.28
C GLN A 206 5.97 -1.27 -23.52
N HIS A 207 7.15 -1.88 -23.45
CA HIS A 207 7.35 -3.32 -23.69
C HIS A 207 7.29 -4.09 -22.36
N TRP A 208 6.08 -4.47 -21.95
CA TRP A 208 5.77 -5.06 -20.64
C TRP A 208 6.34 -6.46 -20.41
N ARG A 209 6.78 -7.17 -21.46
CA ARG A 209 7.45 -8.49 -21.31
C ARG A 209 8.71 -8.41 -20.44
N PHE A 210 9.30 -7.23 -20.28
CA PHE A 210 10.45 -7.06 -19.39
C PHE A 210 10.12 -7.21 -17.90
N LEU A 211 8.84 -7.20 -17.51
CA LEU A 211 8.44 -7.46 -16.13
C LEU A 211 8.95 -8.81 -15.61
N VAL A 212 9.04 -9.82 -16.48
CA VAL A 212 9.60 -11.13 -16.13
C VAL A 212 11.02 -11.00 -15.60
N TYR A 213 11.86 -10.20 -16.27
CA TYR A 213 13.24 -9.96 -15.82
C TYR A 213 13.30 -9.07 -14.57
N VAL A 214 12.39 -8.11 -14.43
CA VAL A 214 12.30 -7.30 -13.21
C VAL A 214 12.02 -8.19 -12.01
N ASN A 215 11.04 -9.09 -12.12
CA ASN A 215 10.74 -10.06 -11.07
C ASN A 215 11.96 -10.94 -10.80
N ASP A 216 12.50 -11.63 -11.82
CA ASP A 216 13.66 -12.53 -11.67
C ASP A 216 14.86 -11.84 -10.99
N TYR A 217 15.16 -10.59 -11.33
CA TYR A 217 16.26 -9.85 -10.71
C TYR A 217 15.98 -9.48 -9.26
N LEU A 218 14.76 -9.04 -8.93
CA LEU A 218 14.40 -8.64 -7.57
C LEU A 218 14.22 -9.84 -6.63
N SER A 219 13.78 -10.98 -7.17
CA SER A 219 13.50 -12.19 -6.39
C SER A 219 14.70 -13.14 -6.39
N ALA A 220 14.82 -13.99 -7.40
CA ALA A 220 15.86 -15.00 -7.51
C ALA A 220 17.27 -14.39 -7.54
N GLY A 221 17.49 -13.29 -8.28
CA GLY A 221 18.77 -12.60 -8.36
C GLY A 221 19.29 -12.12 -7.00
N VAL A 222 18.42 -11.50 -6.20
CA VAL A 222 18.75 -11.08 -4.83
C VAL A 222 18.98 -12.29 -3.92
N ALA A 223 18.14 -13.32 -4.02
CA ALA A 223 18.25 -14.52 -3.19
C ALA A 223 19.59 -15.26 -3.39
N VAL A 224 20.07 -15.41 -4.62
CA VAL A 224 21.35 -16.08 -4.96
C VAL A 224 22.58 -15.19 -4.79
N SER A 225 22.40 -13.92 -4.42
CA SER A 225 23.53 -13.00 -4.24
C SER A 225 24.33 -13.25 -2.95
N LYS A 226 23.81 -14.06 -2.04
CA LYS A 226 24.45 -14.42 -0.76
C LYS A 226 25.03 -15.84 -0.81
N ASP A 227 26.18 -16.01 -0.17
CA ASP A 227 26.87 -17.32 -0.12
C ASP A 227 26.23 -18.25 0.93
N GLU A 228 25.66 -17.68 1.99
CA GLU A 228 25.01 -18.40 3.09
C GLU A 228 23.76 -17.69 3.60
N LYS A 229 22.91 -18.41 4.34
CA LYS A 229 21.67 -17.86 4.89
C LYS A 229 21.94 -17.00 6.14
N TYR A 230 21.47 -15.76 6.12
CA TYR A 230 21.48 -14.88 7.29
C TYR A 230 20.40 -15.28 8.30
N ARG A 231 20.75 -15.39 9.59
CA ARG A 231 19.85 -15.85 10.68
C ARG A 231 19.16 -14.73 11.46
N LYS A 232 19.54 -13.49 11.21
CA LYS A 232 19.04 -12.30 11.93
C LYS A 232 17.53 -12.13 11.73
N ILE A 233 16.81 -11.76 12.77
CA ILE A 233 15.40 -11.36 12.62
C ILE A 233 15.41 -9.86 12.28
N VAL A 234 14.77 -9.51 11.17
CA VAL A 234 14.71 -8.13 10.66
C VAL A 234 13.25 -7.80 10.41
N ASP A 235 12.82 -6.67 10.96
CA ASP A 235 11.52 -6.10 10.63
C ASP A 235 11.65 -5.30 9.34
N TYR A 236 10.89 -5.72 8.32
CA TYR A 236 10.90 -5.06 7.02
C TYR A 236 9.99 -3.86 7.02
N GLU A 237 10.49 -2.74 6.49
CA GLU A 237 9.77 -1.47 6.47
C GLU A 237 9.76 -0.86 5.08
N GLN A 238 8.73 -0.05 4.82
CA GLN A 238 8.62 0.70 3.58
C GLN A 238 9.67 1.82 3.52
N THR A 239 10.19 2.11 2.31
CA THR A 239 11.12 3.23 2.14
C THR A 239 10.49 4.57 2.51
N GLN A 240 11.21 5.33 3.34
CA GLN A 240 10.87 6.73 3.62
C GLN A 240 11.50 7.70 2.61
N ARG A 241 12.29 7.19 1.66
CA ARG A 241 13.03 8.01 0.69
C ARG A 241 12.09 8.87 -0.16
N LEU A 242 10.98 8.32 -0.64
CA LEU A 242 10.01 9.07 -1.43
C LEU A 242 9.38 10.22 -0.64
N LEU A 243 9.03 9.98 0.63
CA LEU A 243 8.52 11.02 1.52
C LEU A 243 9.57 12.12 1.75
N LYS A 244 10.83 11.72 2.01
CA LYS A 244 11.95 12.66 2.17
C LYS A 244 12.17 13.51 0.91
N ILE A 245 12.12 12.91 -0.27
CA ILE A 245 12.21 13.61 -1.57
C ILE A 245 11.04 14.59 -1.73
N PHE A 246 9.81 14.17 -1.44
CA PHE A 246 8.64 15.04 -1.51
C PHE A 246 8.78 16.27 -0.60
N ILE A 247 9.17 16.06 0.67
CA ILE A 247 9.40 17.15 1.64
C ILE A 247 10.53 18.07 1.15
N ALA A 248 11.63 17.51 0.65
CA ALA A 248 12.75 18.27 0.12
C ALA A 248 12.36 19.11 -1.11
N ASN A 249 11.60 18.53 -2.04
CA ASN A 249 11.09 19.21 -3.21
C ASN A 249 10.14 20.35 -2.82
N ARG A 250 9.26 20.15 -1.84
CA ARG A 250 8.37 21.22 -1.33
C ARG A 250 9.17 22.40 -0.75
N LYS A 251 10.21 22.12 0.04
CA LYS A 251 11.14 23.16 0.54
C LYS A 251 11.91 23.84 -0.59
N TYR A 252 12.36 23.07 -1.57
CA TYR A 252 13.05 23.56 -2.76
C TYR A 252 12.17 24.50 -3.59
N GLN A 253 10.89 24.16 -3.78
CA GLN A 253 9.91 25.00 -4.48
C GLN A 253 9.67 26.33 -3.75
N LYS A 254 9.49 26.32 -2.41
CA LYS A 254 9.39 27.57 -1.63
C LYS A 254 10.64 28.44 -1.81
N ARG A 255 11.82 27.83 -1.81
CA ARG A 255 13.08 28.55 -2.06
C ARG A 255 13.14 29.14 -3.47
N LEU A 256 12.69 28.40 -4.48
CA LEU A 256 12.67 28.88 -5.87
C LEU A 256 11.71 30.07 -6.05
N ALA A 257 10.55 30.07 -5.40
CA ALA A 257 9.61 31.19 -5.45
C ALA A 257 10.25 32.48 -4.91
N ILE A 258 11.00 32.40 -3.81
CA ILE A 258 11.74 33.55 -3.28
C ILE A 258 12.85 33.99 -4.25
N CYS A 259 13.58 33.03 -4.84
CA CYS A 259 14.63 33.34 -5.82
C CYS A 259 14.07 33.97 -7.10
N GLU A 260 12.84 33.66 -7.49
CA GLU A 260 12.15 34.28 -8.63
C GLU A 260 11.89 35.77 -8.38
N LYS A 261 11.33 36.12 -7.22
CA LYS A 261 11.11 37.53 -6.84
C LYS A 261 12.41 38.34 -6.81
N ILE A 262 13.49 37.75 -6.29
CA ILE A 262 14.82 38.37 -6.30
C ILE A 262 15.33 38.51 -7.73
N ALA A 263 15.20 37.47 -8.55
CA ALA A 263 15.65 37.47 -9.95
C ALA A 263 14.98 38.56 -10.77
N ASP A 264 13.68 38.79 -10.57
CA ASP A 264 12.92 39.82 -11.27
C ASP A 264 13.43 41.22 -10.92
N GLN A 265 13.77 41.46 -9.65
CA GLN A 265 14.29 42.74 -9.17
C GLN A 265 15.77 42.97 -9.49
N THR A 266 16.58 41.91 -9.62
CA THR A 266 18.01 42.00 -9.93
C THR A 266 18.33 41.71 -11.39
N HIS A 267 17.31 41.57 -12.25
CA HIS A 267 17.42 41.20 -13.67
C HIS A 267 18.41 40.05 -13.92
N SER A 268 18.37 39.04 -13.05
CA SER A 268 19.32 37.92 -13.05
C SER A 268 18.58 36.60 -13.24
N SER A 269 19.26 35.54 -13.66
CA SER A 269 18.60 34.22 -13.77
C SER A 269 18.29 33.63 -12.39
N LYS A 270 17.22 32.84 -12.27
CA LYS A 270 16.88 32.11 -11.03
C LYS A 270 18.04 31.23 -10.52
N LYS A 271 18.81 30.65 -11.45
CA LYS A 271 19.97 29.80 -11.12
C LYS A 271 21.12 30.60 -10.52
N GLU A 272 21.36 31.80 -11.04
CA GLU A 272 22.38 32.72 -10.54
C GLU A 272 22.03 33.20 -9.13
N VAL A 273 20.80 33.68 -8.95
CA VAL A 273 20.28 34.13 -7.65
C VAL A 273 20.34 33.01 -6.61
N LEU A 274 19.88 31.80 -6.97
CA LEU A 274 19.88 30.66 -6.07
C LEU A 274 21.28 30.31 -5.55
N LYS A 275 22.29 30.42 -6.41
CA LYS A 275 23.67 30.06 -6.08
C LYS A 275 24.39 31.19 -5.32
N ASN A 276 24.25 32.42 -5.79
CA ASN A 276 25.13 33.52 -5.39
C ASN A 276 24.45 34.61 -4.57
N THR A 277 23.12 34.75 -4.59
CA THR A 277 22.41 35.85 -3.90
C THR A 277 21.58 35.35 -2.71
N TYR A 278 20.81 34.27 -2.91
CA TYR A 278 19.94 33.67 -1.92
C TYR A 278 20.65 33.31 -0.60
N PRO A 279 21.88 32.75 -0.58
CA PRO A 279 22.57 32.44 0.67
C PRO A 279 22.81 33.66 1.55
N TYR A 280 23.09 34.83 0.95
CA TYR A 280 23.30 36.08 1.69
C TYR A 280 21.99 36.63 2.24
N ILE A 281 20.93 36.68 1.43
CA ILE A 281 19.60 37.11 1.88
C ILE A 281 19.12 36.21 3.03
N LYS A 282 19.24 34.89 2.88
CA LYS A 282 18.91 33.97 3.97
C LYS A 282 19.70 34.25 5.24
N SER A 283 21.00 34.53 5.12
CA SER A 283 21.86 34.82 6.27
C SER A 283 21.49 36.13 6.97
N ILE A 284 21.06 37.16 6.22
CA ILE A 284 20.58 38.44 6.76
C ILE A 284 19.32 38.21 7.61
N PHE A 285 18.31 37.54 7.03
CA PHE A 285 17.05 37.26 7.72
C PHE A 285 17.22 36.33 8.93
N LYS A 286 18.14 35.36 8.86
CA LYS A 286 18.43 34.46 9.98
C LYS A 286 19.17 35.12 11.14
N LYS A 287 20.10 36.05 10.87
CA LYS A 287 20.83 36.77 11.93
C LYS A 287 19.95 37.80 12.63
N GLY A 288 18.97 38.37 11.94
CA GLY A 288 17.92 39.19 12.55
C GLY A 288 18.38 40.47 13.24
N LYS A 289 19.62 40.93 13.00
CA LYS A 289 20.23 42.04 13.73
C LYS A 289 19.66 43.41 13.38
N ASP A 290 19.20 43.59 12.14
CA ASP A 290 18.72 44.87 11.62
C ASP A 290 17.31 44.70 11.05
N LYS A 291 16.32 45.16 11.83
CA LYS A 291 14.89 45.03 11.47
C LYS A 291 14.47 45.97 10.34
N GLU A 292 15.07 47.15 10.24
CA GLU A 292 14.76 48.12 9.19
C GLU A 292 15.26 47.60 7.84
N MET A 293 16.50 47.08 7.80
CA MET A 293 17.04 46.46 6.59
C MET A 293 16.21 45.26 6.12
N MET A 294 15.76 44.40 7.05
CA MET A 294 14.92 43.26 6.71
C MET A 294 13.54 43.67 6.17
N SER A 295 12.91 44.70 6.75
CA SER A 295 11.63 45.22 6.26
C SER A 295 11.82 45.80 4.85
N GLY A 296 12.82 46.65 4.65
CA GLY A 296 13.07 47.25 3.34
C GLY A 296 13.37 46.23 2.24
N ILE A 297 14.06 45.13 2.58
CA ILE A 297 14.28 44.02 1.64
C ILE A 297 12.99 43.25 1.39
N ALA A 298 12.19 42.96 2.42
CA ALA A 298 10.92 42.25 2.27
C ALA A 298 9.92 43.04 1.42
N ASP A 299 9.81 44.35 1.64
CA ASP A 299 8.92 45.24 0.90
C ASP A 299 9.35 45.36 -0.57
N LYS A 300 10.66 45.56 -0.81
CA LYS A 300 11.19 45.70 -2.18
C LYS A 300 11.12 44.41 -3.00
N LEU A 301 11.17 43.26 -2.33
CA LEU A 301 11.05 41.93 -2.96
C LEU A 301 9.60 41.41 -2.92
N GLU A 302 8.65 42.17 -2.38
CA GLU A 302 7.25 41.77 -2.19
C GLU A 302 7.12 40.37 -1.53
N LEU A 303 7.92 40.12 -0.49
CA LEU A 303 7.91 38.85 0.23
C LEU A 303 6.68 38.77 1.14
N GLY A 304 5.94 37.66 1.06
CA GLY A 304 4.83 37.40 1.98
C GLY A 304 5.33 37.00 3.37
N ASP A 305 4.45 37.08 4.38
CA ASP A 305 4.78 36.73 5.78
C ASP A 305 5.35 35.30 5.91
N GLU A 306 4.78 34.34 5.18
CA GLU A 306 5.29 32.96 5.16
C GLU A 306 6.72 32.83 4.61
N GLU A 307 7.09 33.66 3.62
CA GLU A 307 8.41 33.63 2.98
C GLU A 307 9.45 34.28 3.88
N VAL A 308 9.08 35.38 4.55
CA VAL A 308 9.89 36.03 5.58
C VAL A 308 10.14 35.08 6.75
N GLU A 309 9.11 34.37 7.22
CA GLU A 309 9.28 33.35 8.26
C GLU A 309 10.16 32.20 7.80
N TYR A 310 10.02 31.76 6.54
CA TYR A 310 10.86 30.72 5.95
C TYR A 310 12.36 31.13 5.88
N LEU A 311 12.64 32.40 5.56
CA LEU A 311 14.01 32.93 5.53
C LEU A 311 14.64 33.04 6.92
N LYS A 312 13.83 33.24 7.96
CA LYS A 312 14.27 33.32 9.37
C LYS A 312 14.68 31.96 9.96
N ARG A 313 14.28 30.84 9.35
CA ARG A 313 14.63 29.45 9.77
C ARG A 313 16.00 28.97 9.22
#